data_AF-A0A2S9XKH2-F1
#
_entry.id   AF-A0A2S9XKH2-F1
#
_cell.length_a   1.000
_cell.length_b   1.000
_cell.length_c   1.000
_cell.angle_alpha   90.00
_cell.angle_beta   90.00
_cell.angle_gamma   90.00
#
_symmetry.space_group_name_H-M   'P 1'
#
loop_
_entity.id
_entity.type
_entity.pdbx_description
1 polymer ?
#
loop_
_entity_poly.entity_id
_entity_poly.type
_entity_poly.pdbx_seq_one_letter_code
_entity_poly.pdbx_strand_id
1 'polypeptide(L)'
;MTASQTMTRRRLLVGALGIAGLFAIGCGESCACNNPVPEAAEVTVYVVRHAEKQQLPGDAMGARDKDPPLSREGQLRAMSLTEDIPVNELDAVYVTKTKRSEDTASAVVALIGVDPIHYPPRDVEGLVQRLRKRHGQSVLVVGHSNTIPPLLKGLGVEDAVAIPEDQYGDLWVVKLAGGEATLETRSFGESAERFDPGR
;
A
#
# COMPACT_ATOMS: atom_id res chain seq x y z
N MET A 1 44.14 -49.62 -9.34
CA MET A 1 44.18 -49.61 -10.81
C MET A 1 43.19 -48.54 -11.23
N THR A 2 43.50 -47.39 -11.82
CA THR A 2 44.62 -46.99 -12.70
C THR A 2 44.71 -45.46 -12.76
N ALA A 3 45.95 -44.96 -12.76
CA ALA A 3 46.49 -43.79 -13.47
C ALA A 3 45.95 -42.37 -13.22
N SER A 4 46.74 -41.66 -12.41
CA SER A 4 47.13 -40.26 -12.54
C SER A 4 47.60 -39.91 -13.97
N GLN A 5 47.19 -38.76 -14.50
CA GLN A 5 47.91 -38.05 -15.55
C GLN A 5 48.07 -36.56 -15.22
N THR A 6 49.32 -36.23 -14.94
CA THR A 6 49.97 -34.92 -14.93
C THR A 6 50.11 -34.34 -16.34
N MET A 7 50.22 -33.00 -16.42
CA MET A 7 50.92 -32.15 -17.42
C MET A 7 50.02 -31.00 -17.90
N THR A 8 50.45 -29.76 -18.15
CA THR A 8 51.75 -29.10 -18.03
C THR A 8 51.51 -27.59 -18.15
N ARG A 9 52.31 -26.82 -17.42
CA ARG A 9 52.39 -25.37 -17.44
C ARG A 9 52.68 -24.83 -18.84
N ARG A 10 52.02 -23.75 -19.24
CA ARG A 10 52.52 -22.88 -20.32
C ARG A 10 52.61 -21.44 -19.82
N ARG A 11 53.80 -21.09 -19.36
CA ARG A 11 54.25 -19.70 -19.17
C ARG A 11 54.53 -19.13 -20.56
N LEU A 12 54.02 -17.94 -20.85
CA LEU A 12 54.55 -17.10 -21.91
C LEU A 12 54.83 -15.72 -21.34
N LEU A 13 56.05 -15.28 -21.65
CA LEU A 13 56.79 -14.14 -21.16
C LEU A 13 56.40 -12.86 -21.89
N VAL A 14 56.43 -11.76 -21.12
CA VAL A 14 57.09 -10.47 -21.41
C VAL A 14 56.77 -9.78 -22.74
N GLY A 15 56.14 -8.61 -22.60
CA GLY A 15 56.20 -7.51 -23.56
C GLY A 15 56.06 -6.18 -22.82
N ALA A 16 57.11 -5.75 -22.14
CA ALA A 16 57.22 -4.40 -21.61
C ALA A 16 57.66 -3.47 -22.76
N LEU A 17 56.82 -2.53 -23.17
CA LEU A 17 57.22 -1.36 -23.95
C LEU A 17 56.72 -0.11 -23.23
N GLY A 18 57.67 0.70 -22.79
CA GLY A 18 57.40 1.94 -22.07
C GLY A 18 56.94 3.07 -22.97
N ILE A 19 56.12 3.95 -22.43
CA ILE A 19 56.03 5.35 -22.85
C ILE A 19 56.07 6.18 -21.57
N ALA A 20 57.18 6.90 -21.41
CA ALA A 20 57.32 7.98 -20.47
C ALA A 20 56.45 9.15 -20.96
N GLY A 21 55.33 9.37 -20.28
CA GLY A 21 54.45 10.53 -20.48
C GLY A 21 54.35 11.31 -19.18
N LEU A 22 55.13 12.38 -19.07
CA LEU A 22 55.08 13.35 -17.99
C LEU A 22 53.77 14.16 -18.13
N PHE A 23 52.68 13.66 -17.55
CA PHE A 23 51.46 14.44 -17.38
C PHE A 23 51.53 15.17 -16.05
N ALA A 24 51.58 16.49 -16.11
CA ALA A 24 51.40 17.37 -14.97
C ALA A 24 50.06 17.06 -14.31
N ILE A 25 50.11 16.53 -13.09
CA ILE A 25 48.93 16.38 -12.23
C ILE A 25 48.58 17.79 -11.76
N GLY A 26 47.75 18.47 -12.54
CA GLY A 26 46.97 19.59 -12.03
C GLY A 26 46.05 19.06 -10.94
N CYS A 27 46.18 19.58 -9.74
CA CYS A 27 45.15 19.47 -8.70
C CYS A 27 43.94 20.29 -9.17
N GLY A 28 43.12 19.69 -10.05
CA GLY A 28 41.82 20.21 -10.47
C GLY A 28 40.72 19.62 -9.58
N GLU A 29 39.84 20.51 -9.12
CA GLU A 29 38.60 20.30 -8.38
C GLU A 29 38.52 19.19 -7.34
N SER A 30 38.39 19.61 -6.09
CA SER A 30 37.67 18.89 -5.04
C SER A 30 36.36 18.35 -5.60
N CYS A 31 36.29 17.04 -5.82
CA CYS A 31 35.04 16.32 -5.98
C CYS A 31 34.26 16.41 -4.66
N ALA A 32 33.45 17.46 -4.52
CA ALA A 32 32.36 17.45 -3.58
C ALA A 32 31.41 16.33 -4.02
N CYS A 33 31.51 15.19 -3.34
CA CYS A 33 30.54 14.12 -3.42
C CYS A 33 29.22 14.69 -2.85
N ASN A 34 28.41 15.33 -3.68
CA ASN A 34 26.99 15.46 -3.42
C ASN A 34 26.44 14.04 -3.44
N ASN A 35 26.49 13.35 -2.30
CA ASN A 35 25.68 12.16 -2.12
C ASN A 35 24.23 12.63 -2.23
N PRO A 36 23.44 12.12 -3.20
CA PRO A 36 22.01 12.36 -3.17
C PRO A 36 21.52 11.89 -1.81
N VAL A 37 20.87 12.78 -1.06
CA VAL A 37 20.15 12.40 0.15
C VAL A 37 19.18 11.31 -0.30
N PRO A 38 19.21 10.10 0.31
CA PRO A 38 18.28 9.05 -0.05
C PRO A 38 16.87 9.64 0.07
N GLU A 39 16.17 9.73 -1.05
CA GLU A 39 14.76 10.12 -1.06
C GLU A 39 14.04 9.17 -0.10
N ALA A 40 13.35 9.72 0.89
CA ALA A 40 12.71 8.92 1.91
C ALA A 40 11.69 8.00 1.21
N ALA A 41 11.91 6.68 1.29
CA ALA A 41 11.08 5.71 0.59
C ALA A 41 9.60 5.91 0.96
N GLU A 42 8.82 6.34 -0.04
CA GLU A 42 7.41 6.71 0.09
C GLU A 42 6.57 5.49 0.51
N VAL A 43 5.59 5.70 1.38
CA VAL A 43 4.56 4.70 1.69
C VAL A 43 3.23 5.18 1.12
N THR A 44 2.58 4.37 0.29
CA THR A 44 1.24 4.68 -0.21
C THR A 44 0.20 3.88 0.56
N VAL A 45 -0.78 4.58 1.15
CA VAL A 45 -1.86 3.98 1.92
C VAL A 45 -3.18 4.28 1.21
N TYR A 46 -3.77 3.26 0.60
CA TYR A 46 -5.13 3.30 0.10
C TYR A 46 -6.08 3.02 1.28
N VAL A 47 -6.96 3.95 1.59
CA VAL A 47 -7.94 3.82 2.67
C VAL A 47 -9.33 3.85 2.07
N VAL A 48 -10.14 2.87 2.44
CA VAL A 48 -11.56 2.81 2.07
C VAL A 48 -12.40 2.48 3.29
N ARG A 49 -13.63 2.98 3.28
CA ARG A 49 -14.69 2.42 4.13
C ARG A 49 -15.14 1.09 3.53
N HIS A 50 -15.55 0.13 4.36
CA HIS A 50 -16.29 -1.04 3.86
C HIS A 50 -17.46 -0.60 2.96
N ALA A 51 -17.77 -1.40 1.94
CA ALA A 51 -18.88 -1.12 1.03
C ALA A 51 -20.26 -1.29 1.71
N GLU A 52 -21.33 -1.02 0.98
CA GLU A 52 -22.71 -1.02 1.46
C GLU A 52 -23.07 -2.33 2.15
N LYS A 53 -23.49 -2.24 3.41
CA LYS A 53 -23.95 -3.41 4.17
C LYS A 53 -25.40 -3.73 3.84
N GLN A 54 -25.78 -5.00 3.92
CA GLN A 54 -27.19 -5.38 3.87
C GLN A 54 -27.92 -4.77 5.08
N GLN A 55 -29.05 -4.10 4.84
CA GLN A 55 -29.94 -3.65 5.90
C GLN A 55 -30.71 -4.86 6.46
N LEU A 56 -30.43 -5.25 7.69
CA LEU A 56 -31.16 -6.32 8.37
C LEU A 56 -32.22 -5.74 9.33
N PRO A 57 -33.36 -6.42 9.57
CA PRO A 57 -34.47 -5.93 10.42
C PRO A 57 -34.09 -5.55 11.86
N GLY A 58 -32.88 -5.91 12.32
CA GLY A 58 -32.38 -5.46 13.61
C GLY A 58 -31.18 -4.50 13.54
N ASP A 59 -30.76 -4.04 12.37
CA ASP A 59 -29.72 -3.01 12.24
C ASP A 59 -30.13 -1.70 12.96
N ALA A 60 -31.39 -1.58 13.34
CA ALA A 60 -31.88 -0.62 14.31
C ALA A 60 -31.18 -0.73 15.67
N MET A 61 -31.02 0.42 16.32
CA MET A 61 -30.32 0.61 17.59
C MET A 61 -30.76 -0.40 18.67
N GLY A 62 -29.82 -1.23 19.16
CA GLY A 62 -30.05 -2.22 20.23
C GLY A 62 -29.69 -3.68 19.89
N ALA A 63 -29.41 -4.00 18.63
CA ALA A 63 -28.81 -5.25 18.17
C ALA A 63 -27.44 -5.58 18.82
N ARG A 64 -27.33 -6.55 19.73
CA ARG A 64 -26.09 -6.83 20.50
C ARG A 64 -24.92 -7.44 19.71
N ASP A 65 -25.17 -8.04 18.56
CA ASP A 65 -24.12 -8.48 17.62
C ASP A 65 -24.71 -8.49 16.22
N LYS A 66 -24.31 -7.50 15.42
CA LYS A 66 -24.68 -7.44 14.01
C LYS A 66 -23.44 -7.21 13.18
N ASP A 67 -23.10 -8.24 12.45
CA ASP A 67 -22.06 -8.19 11.44
C ASP A 67 -22.66 -8.56 10.09
N PRO A 68 -23.55 -7.69 9.54
CA PRO A 68 -24.23 -7.96 8.30
C PRO A 68 -23.21 -8.12 7.17
N PRO A 69 -23.46 -9.03 6.20
CA PRO A 69 -22.70 -9.08 4.98
C PRO A 69 -22.91 -7.81 4.14
N LEU A 70 -22.14 -7.69 3.05
CA LEU A 70 -22.40 -6.66 2.04
C LEU A 70 -23.75 -6.88 1.33
N SER A 71 -24.42 -5.78 0.99
CA SER A 71 -25.56 -5.79 0.07
C SER A 71 -25.10 -6.18 -1.34
N ARG A 72 -26.03 -6.39 -2.28
CA ARG A 72 -25.68 -6.63 -3.68
C ARG A 72 -24.90 -5.45 -4.29
N GLU A 73 -25.36 -4.23 -4.05
CA GLU A 73 -24.65 -3.00 -4.45
C GLU A 73 -23.23 -2.98 -3.85
N GLY A 74 -23.10 -3.29 -2.55
CA GLY A 74 -21.82 -3.32 -1.86
C GLY A 74 -20.86 -4.38 -2.38
N GLN A 75 -21.36 -5.54 -2.79
CA GLN A 75 -20.56 -6.58 -3.44
C GLN A 75 -20.02 -6.10 -4.80
N LEU A 76 -20.86 -5.48 -5.63
CA LEU A 76 -20.42 -4.93 -6.92
C LEU A 76 -19.37 -3.84 -6.72
N ARG A 77 -19.58 -2.93 -5.76
CA ARG A 77 -18.62 -1.89 -5.40
C ARG A 77 -17.29 -2.48 -4.92
N ALA A 78 -17.34 -3.48 -4.04
CA ALA A 78 -16.16 -4.17 -3.53
C ALA A 78 -15.36 -4.86 -4.66
N MET A 79 -16.04 -5.41 -5.67
CA MET A 79 -15.37 -5.98 -6.83
C MET A 79 -14.68 -4.88 -7.66
N SER A 80 -15.34 -3.75 -7.90
CA SER A 80 -14.75 -2.64 -8.65
C SER A 80 -13.52 -2.02 -7.98
N LEU A 81 -13.36 -2.17 -6.66
CA LEU A 81 -12.14 -1.73 -5.97
C LEU A 81 -10.87 -2.30 -6.62
N THR A 82 -10.93 -3.48 -7.25
CA THR A 82 -9.76 -4.06 -7.93
C THR A 82 -9.33 -3.32 -9.19
N GLU A 83 -10.22 -2.50 -9.75
CA GLU A 83 -9.97 -1.67 -10.94
C GLU A 83 -9.51 -0.26 -10.56
N ASP A 84 -9.88 0.21 -9.36
CA ASP A 84 -9.66 1.61 -8.91
C ASP A 84 -8.32 1.82 -8.17
N ILE A 85 -7.66 0.73 -7.76
CA ILE A 85 -6.33 0.75 -7.13
C ILE A 85 -5.36 -0.16 -7.91
N PRO A 86 -4.03 0.12 -7.86
CA PRO A 86 -3.03 -0.73 -8.49
C PRO A 86 -2.82 -2.00 -7.65
N VAL A 87 -3.78 -2.93 -7.72
CA VAL A 87 -3.82 -4.14 -6.87
C VAL A 87 -2.51 -4.91 -6.91
N ASN A 88 -1.89 -5.05 -8.08
CA ASN A 88 -0.63 -5.79 -8.26
C ASN A 88 0.59 -5.15 -7.58
N GLU A 89 0.47 -3.91 -7.11
CA GLU A 89 1.52 -3.19 -6.40
C GLU A 89 1.32 -3.21 -4.87
N LEU A 90 0.22 -3.80 -4.37
CA LEU A 90 -0.05 -3.86 -2.94
C LEU A 90 0.80 -4.93 -2.23
N ASP A 91 1.46 -4.52 -1.17
CA ASP A 91 2.26 -5.38 -0.28
C ASP A 91 1.45 -5.98 0.88
N ALA A 92 0.36 -5.32 1.27
CA ALA A 92 -0.50 -5.79 2.36
C ALA A 92 -1.90 -5.18 2.33
N VAL A 93 -2.83 -5.90 2.96
CA VAL A 93 -4.22 -5.47 3.15
C VAL A 93 -4.54 -5.53 4.64
N TYR A 94 -5.01 -4.42 5.20
CA TYR A 94 -5.46 -4.32 6.57
C TYR A 94 -6.97 -4.22 6.62
N VAL A 95 -7.61 -5.03 7.46
CA VAL A 95 -9.07 -5.01 7.62
C VAL A 95 -9.46 -5.08 9.09
N THR A 96 -10.60 -4.51 9.44
CA THR A 96 -11.25 -4.86 10.71
C THR A 96 -11.88 -6.26 10.61
N LYS A 97 -12.09 -6.94 11.74
CA LYS A 97 -12.68 -8.30 11.80
C LYS A 97 -14.17 -8.39 11.46
N THR A 98 -14.76 -7.31 10.94
CA THR A 98 -16.17 -7.33 10.56
C THR A 98 -16.31 -7.92 9.18
N LYS A 99 -17.29 -8.79 8.99
CA LYS A 99 -17.62 -9.44 7.73
C LYS A 99 -17.68 -8.48 6.56
N ARG A 100 -18.35 -7.33 6.72
CA ARG A 100 -18.42 -6.30 5.68
C ARG A 100 -17.05 -5.75 5.25
N SER A 101 -16.09 -5.61 6.17
CA SER A 101 -14.72 -5.17 5.84
C SER A 101 -13.94 -6.27 5.14
N GLU A 102 -14.07 -7.52 5.60
CA GLU A 102 -13.45 -8.68 4.96
C GLU A 102 -14.00 -8.91 3.55
N ASP A 103 -15.32 -8.89 3.40
CA ASP A 103 -16.02 -9.03 2.13
C ASP A 103 -15.60 -7.90 1.16
N THR A 104 -15.39 -6.66 1.64
CA THR A 104 -14.93 -5.54 0.81
C THR A 104 -13.52 -5.76 0.25
N ALA A 105 -12.62 -6.32 1.06
CA ALA A 105 -11.23 -6.58 0.66
C ALA A 105 -11.06 -7.89 -0.14
N SER A 106 -12.07 -8.76 -0.14
CA SER A 106 -11.95 -10.16 -0.57
C SER A 106 -11.40 -10.33 -1.99
N ALA A 107 -11.88 -9.53 -2.95
CA ALA A 107 -11.42 -9.59 -4.33
C ALA A 107 -9.95 -9.14 -4.46
N VAL A 108 -9.56 -8.06 -3.76
CA VAL A 108 -8.18 -7.57 -3.73
C VAL A 108 -7.24 -8.63 -3.17
N VAL A 109 -7.58 -9.19 -2.01
CA VAL A 109 -6.85 -10.28 -1.33
C VAL A 109 -6.68 -11.49 -2.23
N ALA A 110 -7.74 -11.91 -2.92
CA ALA A 110 -7.70 -13.05 -3.83
C ALA A 110 -6.80 -12.82 -5.06
N LEU A 111 -6.74 -11.60 -5.58
CA LEU A 111 -5.90 -11.25 -6.73
C LEU A 111 -4.41 -11.21 -6.38
N ILE A 112 -4.05 -10.64 -5.23
CA ILE A 112 -2.64 -10.51 -4.82
C ILE A 112 -2.10 -11.75 -4.09
N GLY A 113 -2.99 -12.61 -3.57
CA GLY A 113 -2.60 -13.85 -2.89
C GLY A 113 -1.95 -13.66 -1.52
N VAL A 114 -2.28 -12.57 -0.81
CA VAL A 114 -1.81 -12.33 0.58
C VAL A 114 -2.95 -12.52 1.56
N ASP A 115 -2.65 -12.98 2.78
CA ASP A 115 -3.65 -13.01 3.85
C ASP A 115 -3.91 -11.59 4.39
N PRO A 116 -5.17 -11.22 4.69
CA PRO A 116 -5.48 -9.92 5.27
C PRO A 116 -4.95 -9.82 6.71
N ILE A 117 -4.39 -8.67 7.06
CA ILE A 117 -3.91 -8.36 8.41
C ILE A 117 -5.04 -7.70 9.19
N HIS A 118 -5.57 -8.42 10.17
CA HIS A 118 -6.64 -7.88 11.00
C HIS A 118 -6.11 -6.85 12.00
N TYR A 119 -6.80 -5.71 12.10
CA TYR A 119 -6.53 -4.72 13.15
C TYR A 119 -7.78 -4.44 14.01
N PRO A 120 -7.60 -4.11 15.31
CA PRO A 120 -8.71 -3.71 16.16
C PRO A 120 -9.19 -2.30 15.78
N PRO A 121 -10.50 -2.06 15.57
CA PRO A 121 -11.04 -0.71 15.32
C PRO A 121 -10.68 0.31 16.41
N ARG A 122 -10.45 -0.16 17.64
CA ARG A 122 -10.05 0.64 18.81
C ARG A 122 -8.55 0.99 18.86
N ASP A 123 -7.72 0.37 18.02
CA ASP A 123 -6.26 0.55 17.97
C ASP A 123 -5.82 1.24 16.67
N VAL A 124 -6.40 2.41 16.41
CA VAL A 124 -6.03 3.23 15.24
C VAL A 124 -4.59 3.73 15.37
N GLU A 125 -4.15 4.08 16.57
CA GLU A 125 -2.78 4.55 16.81
C GLU A 125 -1.75 3.46 16.50
N GLY A 126 -1.97 2.22 16.96
CA GLY A 126 -1.11 1.10 16.62
C GLY A 126 -1.08 0.81 15.13
N LEU A 127 -2.21 1.00 14.42
CA LEU A 127 -2.24 0.89 12.96
C LEU A 127 -1.39 1.99 12.30
N VAL A 128 -1.53 3.25 12.69
CA VAL A 128 -0.71 4.37 12.17
C VAL A 128 0.79 4.09 12.34
N GLN A 129 1.20 3.62 13.52
CA GLN A 129 2.60 3.28 13.79
C GLN A 129 3.11 2.13 12.90
N ARG A 130 2.26 1.14 12.58
CA ARG A 130 2.61 0.06 11.65
C ARG A 130 2.77 0.59 10.23
N LEU A 131 1.84 1.44 9.77
CA LEU A 131 1.86 2.01 8.41
C LEU A 131 3.10 2.88 8.17
N ARG A 132 3.45 3.75 9.13
CA ARG A 132 4.65 4.62 9.02
C ARG A 132 5.98 3.87 8.92
N LYS A 133 6.03 2.59 9.29
CA LYS A 133 7.24 1.75 9.24
C LYS A 133 7.39 0.99 7.91
N ARG A 134 6.43 1.08 6.99
CA ARG A 134 6.36 0.30 5.75
C ARG A 134 7.09 0.93 4.57
N HIS A 135 8.26 1.52 4.82
CA HIS A 135 9.07 2.23 3.82
C HIS A 135 9.07 1.58 2.42
N GLY A 136 8.62 2.32 1.40
CA GLY A 136 8.60 1.86 0.00
C GLY A 136 7.46 0.91 -0.36
N GLN A 137 6.46 0.71 0.52
CA GLN A 137 5.35 -0.20 0.29
C GLN A 137 4.03 0.50 0.01
N SER A 138 3.16 -0.20 -0.70
CA SER A 138 1.78 0.20 -0.94
C SER A 138 0.84 -0.74 -0.19
N VAL A 139 -0.15 -0.20 0.52
CA VAL A 139 -1.07 -1.00 1.33
C VAL A 139 -2.51 -0.52 1.23
N LEU A 140 -3.44 -1.46 1.34
CA LEU A 140 -4.88 -1.17 1.46
C LEU A 140 -5.30 -1.25 2.93
N VAL A 141 -6.15 -0.33 3.36
CA VAL A 141 -6.80 -0.33 4.68
C VAL A 141 -8.30 -0.21 4.49
N VAL A 142 -9.04 -1.23 4.96
CA VAL A 142 -10.51 -1.22 4.98
C VAL A 142 -11.00 -1.00 6.41
N GLY A 143 -11.68 0.13 6.62
CA GLY A 143 -12.19 0.55 7.91
C GLY A 143 -13.66 0.96 7.91
N HIS A 144 -14.00 1.82 8.87
CA HIS A 144 -15.34 2.33 9.12
C HIS A 144 -15.36 3.86 9.12
N SER A 145 -16.55 4.45 8.98
CA SER A 145 -16.76 5.90 9.07
C SER A 145 -16.19 6.54 10.34
N ASN A 146 -16.13 5.79 11.44
CA ASN A 146 -15.58 6.27 12.72
C ASN A 146 -14.08 5.98 12.93
N THR A 147 -13.48 5.07 12.15
CA THR A 147 -12.04 4.75 12.27
C THR A 147 -11.18 5.47 11.24
N ILE A 148 -11.76 5.85 10.10
CA ILE A 148 -11.02 6.49 9.01
C ILE A 148 -10.61 7.93 9.35
N PRO A 149 -11.48 8.81 9.87
CA PRO A 149 -11.06 10.16 10.25
C PRO A 149 -9.86 10.20 11.23
N PRO A 150 -9.84 9.43 12.35
CA PRO A 150 -8.67 9.42 13.22
C PRO A 150 -7.45 8.74 12.58
N LEU A 151 -7.64 7.79 11.65
CA LEU A 151 -6.55 7.18 10.90
C LEU A 151 -5.86 8.21 10.00
N LEU A 152 -6.63 8.92 9.16
CA LEU A 152 -6.10 9.95 8.26
C LEU A 152 -5.37 11.04 9.05
N LYS A 153 -5.98 11.51 10.15
CA LYS A 153 -5.34 12.46 11.06
C LYS A 153 -4.03 11.93 11.63
N GLY A 154 -3.98 10.67 12.08
CA GLY A 154 -2.75 10.06 12.61
C GLY A 154 -1.66 9.88 11.55
N LEU A 155 -2.04 9.70 10.28
CA LEU A 155 -1.11 9.64 9.16
C LEU A 155 -0.51 11.02 8.82
N GLY A 156 -1.13 12.11 9.28
CA GLY A 156 -0.65 13.48 9.07
C GLY A 156 -1.52 14.32 8.13
N VAL A 157 -2.71 13.82 7.76
CA VAL A 157 -3.68 14.61 7.00
C VAL A 157 -4.28 15.67 7.93
N GLU A 158 -4.11 16.94 7.57
CA GLU A 158 -4.58 18.07 8.39
C GLU A 158 -6.08 18.33 8.23
N ASP A 159 -6.62 18.09 7.04
CA ASP A 159 -8.02 18.31 6.74
C ASP A 159 -8.93 17.35 7.52
N ALA A 160 -9.96 17.93 8.14
CA ALA A 160 -10.97 17.16 8.83
C ALA A 160 -11.86 16.45 7.81
N VAL A 161 -11.80 15.12 7.81
CA VAL A 161 -12.70 14.27 7.02
C VAL A 161 -13.87 13.83 7.89
N ALA A 162 -15.10 14.14 7.46
CA ALA A 162 -16.33 13.64 8.07
C ALA A 162 -17.01 12.67 7.11
N ILE A 163 -17.43 11.51 7.61
CA ILE A 163 -18.05 10.45 6.82
C ILE A 163 -19.43 10.15 7.43
N PRO A 164 -20.52 10.62 6.83
CA PRO A 164 -21.88 10.22 7.17
C PRO A 164 -22.07 8.71 7.14
N GLU A 165 -22.98 8.18 7.96
CA GLU A 165 -23.21 6.72 8.02
C GLU A 165 -23.72 6.11 6.71
N ASP A 166 -24.36 6.90 5.86
CA ASP A 166 -24.91 6.51 4.55
C ASP A 166 -23.95 6.76 3.37
N GLN A 167 -22.79 7.39 3.59
CA GLN A 167 -21.79 7.64 2.55
C GLN A 167 -20.85 6.44 2.35
N TYR A 168 -20.79 5.91 1.13
CA TYR A 168 -19.92 4.81 0.71
C TYR A 168 -19.21 5.16 -0.59
N GLY A 169 -18.12 4.45 -0.91
CA GLY A 169 -17.43 4.60 -2.19
C GLY A 169 -16.30 5.62 -2.22
N ASP A 170 -15.98 6.29 -1.11
CA ASP A 170 -14.79 7.14 -1.05
C ASP A 170 -13.50 6.29 -0.96
N LEU A 171 -12.48 6.74 -1.68
CA LEU A 171 -11.13 6.20 -1.68
C LEU A 171 -10.15 7.32 -1.36
N TRP A 172 -9.49 7.22 -0.21
CA TRP A 172 -8.43 8.15 0.19
C TRP A 172 -7.07 7.52 -0.11
N VAL A 173 -6.26 8.20 -0.91
CA VAL A 173 -4.88 7.80 -1.20
C VAL A 173 -3.96 8.73 -0.41
N VAL A 174 -3.31 8.18 0.61
CA VAL A 174 -2.37 8.91 1.45
C VAL A 174 -0.95 8.52 1.09
N LYS A 175 -0.12 9.49 0.68
CA LYS A 175 1.31 9.26 0.46
C LYS A 175 2.11 9.84 1.61
N LEU A 176 2.99 9.02 2.18
CA LEU A 176 3.85 9.38 3.30
C LEU A 176 5.30 9.43 2.82
N ALA A 177 5.89 10.61 2.79
CA ALA A 177 7.28 10.81 2.38
C ALA A 177 7.94 11.87 3.29
N GLY A 178 9.14 11.58 3.81
CA GLY A 178 9.91 12.56 4.59
C GLY A 178 9.25 13.08 5.87
N GLY A 179 8.19 12.44 6.37
CA GLY A 179 7.39 12.89 7.52
C GLY A 179 6.19 13.76 7.17
N GLU A 180 6.03 14.10 5.89
CA GLU A 180 4.86 14.79 5.34
C GLU A 180 3.85 13.77 4.81
N ALA A 181 2.57 14.16 4.82
CA ALA A 181 1.48 13.38 4.27
C ALA A 181 0.74 14.20 3.22
N THR A 182 0.51 13.62 2.05
CA THR A 182 -0.40 14.19 1.05
C THR A 182 -1.63 13.31 0.90
N LEU A 183 -2.78 13.93 0.64
CA LEU A 183 -4.05 13.26 0.46
C LEU A 183 -4.60 13.54 -0.93
N GLU A 184 -4.97 12.48 -1.64
CA GLU A 184 -5.84 12.52 -2.81
C GLU A 184 -7.13 11.78 -2.48
N THR A 185 -8.27 12.38 -2.78
CA THR A 185 -9.59 11.74 -2.61
C THR A 185 -10.14 11.38 -3.98
N ARG A 186 -10.52 10.12 -4.15
CA ARG A 186 -11.16 9.54 -5.32
C ARG A 186 -12.43 8.80 -4.89
N SER A 187 -13.16 8.29 -5.87
CA SER A 187 -14.25 7.33 -5.64
C SER A 187 -13.83 5.95 -6.13
N PHE A 188 -14.43 4.90 -5.58
CA PHE A 188 -14.31 3.53 -6.07
C PHE A 188 -15.69 2.90 -6.28
N GLY A 189 -15.78 2.07 -7.31
CA GLY A 189 -16.99 1.36 -7.70
C GLY A 189 -18.09 2.21 -8.31
N GLU A 190 -17.74 3.28 -9.04
CA GLU A 190 -18.66 3.95 -9.97
C GLU A 190 -19.19 2.98 -11.05
N SER A 191 -18.45 1.92 -11.37
CA SER A 191 -18.95 0.82 -12.21
C SER A 191 -20.20 0.16 -11.61
N ALA A 192 -20.34 0.07 -10.28
CA ALA A 192 -21.54 -0.44 -9.63
C ALA A 192 -22.76 0.46 -9.90
N GLU A 193 -22.57 1.78 -9.93
CA GLU A 193 -23.62 2.75 -10.27
C GLU A 193 -24.05 2.64 -11.75
N ARG A 194 -23.13 2.27 -12.64
CA ARG A 194 -23.45 1.99 -14.06
C ARG A 194 -24.29 0.73 -14.26
N PHE A 195 -24.13 -0.28 -13.41
CA PHE A 195 -24.85 -1.57 -13.52
C PHE A 195 -26.18 -1.61 -12.76
N ASP A 196 -26.49 -0.59 -11.95
CA ASP A 196 -27.80 -0.39 -11.34
C ASP A 196 -28.36 1.01 -11.64
N PRO A 197 -28.86 1.25 -12.87
CA PRO A 197 -29.32 2.56 -13.31
C PRO A 197 -30.66 3.01 -12.68
N GLY A 198 -31.10 2.37 -11.60
CA GLY A 198 -32.41 2.55 -10.97
C GLY A 198 -32.47 3.53 -9.79
N ARG A 199 -31.41 4.30 -9.52
CA ARG A 199 -31.46 5.48 -8.65
C ARG A 199 -31.67 6.76 -9.46
#